data_AF-A0A2N7Q4K4-F1
#
_entry.id   AF-A0A2N7Q4K4-F1
#
_cell.length_a   1.000
_cell.length_b   1.000
_cell.length_c   1.000
_cell.angle_alpha   90.00
_cell.angle_beta   90.00
_cell.angle_gamma   90.00
#
_symmetry.space_group_name_H-M   'P 1'
#
loop_
_entity.id
_entity.type
_entity.pdbx_description
1 polymer ?
#
loop_
_entity_poly.entity_id
_entity_poly.type
_entity_poly.pdbx_seq_one_letter_code
_entity_poly.pdbx_strand_id
1 'polypeptide(L)'
;MKSKVGSLLLFSGLCILSHNANAILLKASNDEFAQVGLKMEIWAQQDGATYTNDHSSTNFSVAQTRLYFAGQINPIVQFGADLDFADN
;
A
#
# COMPACT_ATOMS: atom_id res chain seq x y z
N MET A 1 33.72 27.62 26.99
CA MET A 1 32.26 27.50 26.77
C MET A 1 31.88 28.26 25.51
N LYS A 2 31.60 27.59 24.38
CA LYS A 2 30.65 28.02 23.33
C LYS A 2 30.33 26.81 22.44
N SER A 3 29.47 25.90 22.90
CA SER A 3 28.87 24.87 22.04
C SER A 3 27.63 25.47 21.38
N LYS A 4 27.70 25.73 20.07
CA LYS A 4 26.53 26.07 19.26
C LYS A 4 25.78 24.77 18.99
N VAL A 5 24.70 24.54 19.73
CA VAL A 5 23.76 23.45 19.47
C VAL A 5 22.88 23.89 18.30
N GLY A 6 23.24 23.44 17.09
CA GLY A 6 22.39 23.59 15.91
C GLY A 6 21.21 22.63 16.04
N SER A 7 20.01 23.18 16.16
CA SER A 7 18.76 22.41 16.18
C SER A 7 18.59 21.67 14.85
N LEU A 8 18.67 20.33 14.89
CA LEU A 8 18.44 19.46 13.75
C LEU A 8 16.92 19.18 13.67
N LEU A 9 16.22 19.94 12.83
CA LEU A 9 14.82 19.67 12.50
C LEU A 9 14.76 18.46 11.56
N LEU A 10 14.55 17.26 12.14
CA LEU A 10 14.24 16.04 11.40
C LEU A 10 12.76 16.09 10.97
N PHE A 11 12.51 16.52 9.73
CA PHE A 11 11.23 16.28 9.06
C PHE A 11 11.23 14.87 8.46
N SER A 12 10.81 13.87 9.23
CA SER A 12 10.47 12.55 8.67
C SER A 12 9.10 12.65 7.97
N GLY A 13 9.12 12.88 6.67
CA GLY A 13 7.91 12.88 5.84
C GLY A 13 7.49 11.45 5.52
N LEU A 14 6.42 10.97 6.15
CA LEU A 14 5.75 9.73 5.74
C LEU A 14 4.91 10.02 4.49
N CYS A 15 5.32 9.47 3.34
CA CYS A 15 4.54 9.51 2.11
C CYS A 15 3.86 8.16 1.89
N ILE A 16 2.54 8.10 2.05
CA ILE A 16 1.75 6.92 1.73
C ILE A 16 1.36 7.00 0.25
N LEU A 17 1.89 6.10 -0.58
CA LEU A 17 1.49 5.96 -1.98
C LEU A 17 0.50 4.80 -2.09
N SER A 18 -0.77 5.04 -1.77
CA SER A 18 -1.83 4.07 -2.01
C SER A 18 -2.18 4.04 -3.50
N HIS A 19 -1.65 3.06 -4.24
CA HIS A 19 -2.06 2.82 -5.62
C HIS A 19 -3.08 1.68 -5.66
N ASN A 20 -4.32 2.00 -6.00
CA ASN A 20 -5.30 0.97 -6.35
C ASN A 20 -5.00 0.54 -7.79
N ALA A 21 -4.68 -0.74 -8.01
CA ALA A 21 -4.59 -1.27 -9.36
C ALA A 21 -6.00 -1.29 -9.96
N ASN A 22 -6.11 -0.98 -11.26
CA ASN A 22 -7.38 -1.04 -11.97
C ASN A 22 -7.89 -2.49 -11.94
N ALA A 23 -9.09 -2.68 -11.38
CA ALA A 23 -9.77 -3.98 -11.41
C ALA A 23 -10.22 -4.30 -12.84
N ILE A 24 -10.12 -5.57 -13.22
CA ILE A 24 -10.72 -6.06 -14.47
C ILE A 24 -12.15 -6.43 -14.14
N LEU A 25 -13.10 -5.83 -14.86
CA LEU A 25 -14.53 -6.11 -14.76
C LEU A 25 -15.02 -6.75 -16.07
N LEU A 26 -15.49 -8.00 -15.97
CA LEU A 26 -16.25 -8.68 -17.00
C LEU A 26 -17.73 -8.53 -16.65
N LYS A 27 -18.48 -7.77 -17.44
CA LYS A 27 -19.87 -7.44 -17.15
C LYS A 27 -20.77 -7.88 -18.30
N ALA A 28 -21.68 -8.83 -18.03
CA ALA A 28 -22.74 -9.21 -18.95
C ALA A 28 -23.98 -8.34 -18.76
N SER A 29 -24.32 -8.03 -17.50
CA SER A 29 -25.41 -7.11 -17.13
C SER A 29 -25.14 -6.43 -15.78
N ASN A 30 -26.08 -5.65 -15.26
CA ASN A 30 -25.97 -5.12 -13.90
C ASN A 30 -26.05 -6.21 -12.82
N ASP A 31 -26.70 -7.33 -13.14
CA ASP A 31 -26.93 -8.42 -12.20
C ASP A 31 -26.05 -9.65 -12.46
N GLU A 32 -25.21 -9.59 -13.49
CA GLU A 32 -24.32 -10.67 -13.89
C GLU A 32 -22.95 -10.10 -14.28
N PHE A 33 -21.99 -10.26 -13.37
CA PHE A 33 -20.64 -9.72 -13.52
C PHE A 33 -19.61 -10.53 -12.74
N ALA A 34 -18.36 -10.44 -13.17
CA ALA A 34 -17.20 -10.93 -12.47
C ALA A 34 -16.11 -9.85 -12.46
N GLN A 35 -15.50 -9.65 -11.31
CA GLN A 35 -14.45 -8.69 -11.05
C GLN A 35 -13.24 -9.39 -10.45
N VAL A 36 -12.06 -9.02 -10.91
CA VAL A 36 -10.80 -9.33 -10.25
C VAL A 36 -10.02 -8.05 -10.04
N GLY A 37 -9.45 -7.87 -8.86
CA GLY A 37 -8.64 -6.69 -8.57
C GLY A 37 -7.51 -6.98 -7.59
N LEU A 38 -6.53 -6.08 -7.60
CA LEU A 38 -5.38 -6.11 -6.70
C LEU A 38 -5.40 -4.83 -5.85
N LYS A 39 -5.40 -5.01 -4.53
CA LYS A 39 -5.20 -3.93 -3.56
C LYS A 39 -3.80 -4.07 -2.99
N MET A 40 -2.99 -3.02 -3.11
CA MET A 40 -1.61 -3.00 -2.62
C MET A 40 -1.32 -1.65 -1.96
N GLU A 41 -0.65 -1.69 -0.80
CA GLU A 41 -0.19 -0.49 -0.10
C GLU A 41 1.31 -0.57 0.11
N ILE A 42 2.02 0.44 -0.41
CA ILE A 42 3.46 0.57 -0.32
C ILE A 42 3.78 1.79 0.53
N TRP A 43 4.64 1.57 1.52
CA TRP A 43 5.17 2.61 2.39
C TRP A 43 6.58 2.95 1.92
N ALA A 44 6.86 4.24 1.86
CA ALA A 44 8.21 4.76 1.63
C ALA A 44 8.59 5.64 2.83
N GLN A 45 9.71 5.31 3.47
CA GLN A 45 10.25 6.05 4.59
C GLN A 45 11.67 6.48 4.26
N GLN A 46 11.96 7.77 4.46
CA GLN A 46 13.31 8.29 4.40
C GLN A 46 13.88 8.34 5.82
N ASP A 47 14.90 7.53 6.06
CA ASP A 47 15.67 7.56 7.30
C ASP A 47 16.86 8.50 7.13
N GLY A 48 16.93 9.51 7.99
CA GLY A 48 18.07 10.41 8.07
C GLY A 48 19.26 9.76 8.78
N ALA A 49 20.46 10.31 8.58
CA ALA A 49 21.63 9.92 9.35
C ALA A 49 21.49 10.38 10.82
N THR A 50 21.62 9.46 11.78
CA THR A 50 21.57 9.78 13.21
C THR A 50 22.92 10.14 13.81
N TYR A 51 24.01 9.58 13.28
CA TYR A 51 25.39 9.88 13.66
C TYR A 51 26.20 10.41 12.47
N THR A 52 27.37 10.99 12.73
CA THR A 52 28.25 11.61 11.71
C THR A 52 28.76 10.65 10.63
N ASN A 53 28.62 9.35 10.86
CA ASN A 53 29.12 8.29 9.99
C ASN A 53 27.96 7.47 9.37
N ASP A 54 26.72 7.82 9.70
CA ASP A 54 25.53 7.16 9.15
C ASP A 54 25.24 7.69 7.74
N HIS A 55 24.65 6.82 6.93
CA HIS A 55 24.15 7.18 5.61
C HIS A 55 22.63 7.23 5.67
N SER A 56 22.03 8.19 4.96
CA SER A 56 20.59 8.21 4.78
C SER A 56 20.15 7.04 3.89
N SER A 57 19.00 6.46 4.19
CA SER A 57 18.39 5.40 3.38
C SER A 57 16.93 5.70 3.07
N THR A 58 16.47 5.26 1.90
CA THR A 58 15.04 5.17 1.60
C THR A 58 14.63 3.72 1.74
N ASN A 59 13.74 3.43 2.69
CA ASN A 59 13.20 2.10 2.92
C ASN A 59 11.79 2.00 2.31
N PHE A 60 11.54 0.89 1.63
CA PHE A 60 10.23 0.56 1.08
C PHE A 60 9.70 -0.69 1.76
N SER A 61 8.43 -0.69 2.14
CA SER A 61 7.74 -1.88 2.64
C SER A 61 6.36 -2.00 2.02
N VAL A 62 5.88 -3.24 1.91
CA VAL A 62 4.53 -3.54 1.46
C VAL A 62 3.71 -3.90 2.69
N ALA A 63 2.78 -3.02 3.08
CA ALA A 63 1.99 -3.22 4.31
C ALA A 63 0.77 -4.13 4.08
N GLN A 64 0.20 -4.09 2.88
CA GLN A 64 -0.88 -4.98 2.48
C GLN A 64 -0.76 -5.30 1.00
N THR A 65 -1.05 -6.56 0.65
CA THR A 65 -1.28 -7.00 -0.72
C THR A 65 -2.41 -8.01 -0.70
N ARG A 66 -3.49 -7.73 -1.41
CA ARG A 66 -4.66 -8.59 -1.56
C ARG A 66 -5.06 -8.72 -3.02
N LEU A 67 -5.12 -9.95 -3.51
CA LEU A 67 -5.85 -10.27 -4.74
C LEU A 67 -7.28 -10.64 -4.37
N TYR A 68 -8.27 -10.00 -4.99
CA TYR A 68 -9.67 -10.32 -4.74
C TYR A 68 -10.39 -10.69 -6.03
N PHE A 69 -11.32 -11.62 -5.90
CA PHE A 69 -12.29 -12.02 -6.91
C PHE A 69 -13.67 -11.75 -6.32
N ALA A 70 -14.56 -11.10 -7.07
CA ALA A 70 -15.92 -10.85 -6.64
C ALA A 70 -16.86 -10.90 -7.84
N GLY A 71 -18.11 -11.27 -7.63
CA GLY A 71 -19.07 -11.25 -8.71
C GLY A 71 -20.46 -11.66 -8.30
N GLN A 72 -21.33 -11.57 -9.29
CA GLN A 72 -22.73 -11.92 -9.16
C GLN A 72 -23.13 -12.74 -10.39
N ILE A 73 -23.80 -13.86 -10.17
CA ILE A 73 -24.29 -14.73 -11.24
C ILE A 73 -25.73 -14.33 -11.63
N ASN A 74 -26.51 -13.87 -10.65
CA ASN A 74 -27.88 -13.35 -10.80
C ASN A 74 -28.24 -12.49 -9.56
N PRO A 75 -29.41 -11.81 -9.51
CA PRO A 75 -29.78 -10.93 -8.39
C PRO A 75 -29.76 -11.55 -6.98
N ILE A 76 -29.65 -12.88 -6.86
CA ILE A 76 -29.72 -13.62 -5.59
C ILE A 76 -28.35 -14.21 -5.23
N VAL A 77 -27.52 -14.57 -6.21
CA VAL A 77 -26.28 -15.34 -5.98
C VAL A 77 -25.05 -14.50 -6.28
N GLN A 78 -24.27 -14.25 -5.22
CA GLN A 78 -22.97 -13.56 -5.26
C GLN A 78 -21.85 -14.49 -4.81
N PHE A 79 -20.64 -14.22 -5.30
CA PHE A 79 -19.43 -14.93 -4.90
C PHE A 79 -18.30 -13.95 -4.62
N GLY A 80 -17.36 -14.36 -3.77
CA GLY A 80 -16.15 -13.61 -3.48
C GLY A 80 -15.05 -14.47 -2.89
N ALA A 81 -13.80 -14.09 -3.13
CA ALA A 81 -12.62 -14.70 -2.54
C ALA A 81 -11.49 -13.67 -2.43
N ASP A 82 -10.82 -13.64 -1.29
CA ASP A 82 -9.66 -12.79 -1.01
C ASP A 82 -8.42 -13.67 -0.76
N LEU A 83 -7.30 -13.33 -1.40
CA LEU A 83 -5.99 -13.91 -1.15
C LEU A 83 -5.08 -12.81 -0.62
N ASP A 84 -4.76 -12.89 0.67
CA ASP A 84 -3.86 -11.96 1.36
C ASP A 84 -2.42 -12.47 1.33
N PHE A 85 -1.48 -11.58 0.99
CA PHE A 85 -0.04 -11.87 0.85
C PHE A 85 0.84 -11.09 1.83
N ALA A 86 0.25 -10.38 2.80
CA ALA A 86 1.03 -9.68 3.82
C ALA A 86 1.70 -10.70 4.74
N ASP A 87 3.03 -10.60 4.90
CA ASP A 87 3.80 -11.40 5.85
C ASP A 87 3.32 -11.08 7.28
N ASN A 88 3.15 -12.13 8.09
CA ASN A 88 2.66 -12.06 9.47
C ASN A 88 3.78 -11.61 10.43
#